data_AF-A0A9E5FY00-F1
#
_entry.id   AF-A0A9E5FY00-F1
#
_cell.length_a   1.000
_cell.length_b   1.000
_cell.length_c   1.000
_cell.angle_alpha   90.00
_cell.angle_beta   90.00
_cell.angle_gamma   90.00
#
_symmetry.space_group_name_H-M   'P 1'
#
loop_
_entity.id
_entity.type
_entity.pdbx_description
1 polymer ?
#
loop_
_entity_poly.entity_id
_entity_poly.type
_entity_poly.pdbx_seq_one_letter_code
_entity_poly.pdbx_strand_id
1 'polypeptide(L)'
;MPPKGEWLAATAANRDSTIRWVTQHESDPAGGSGTWDSMRMALQMNPEAIFLLTDGEFDSSDIGMLRDEIAVGNKGLVTKINTIAFASESDVQSLQAIAQENNGFYRRVTITP
;
A
#
# COMPACT_ATOMS: atom_id res chain seq x y z
N MET A 1 -3.59 6.60 -18.32
CA MET A 1 -4.55 5.50 -18.07
C MET A 1 -4.08 4.78 -16.82
N PRO A 2 -4.95 4.51 -15.83
CA PRO A 2 -4.58 3.66 -14.72
C PRO A 2 -4.15 2.27 -15.23
N PRO A 3 -3.27 1.56 -14.52
CA PRO A 3 -2.82 0.23 -14.92
C PRO A 3 -4.01 -0.72 -15.06
N LYS A 4 -3.96 -1.64 -16.04
CA LYS A 4 -5.04 -2.60 -16.31
C LYS A 4 -5.26 -3.65 -15.21
N GLY A 5 -4.44 -3.63 -14.15
CA GLY A 5 -4.50 -4.60 -13.05
C GLY A 5 -4.03 -6.01 -13.45
N GLU A 6 -3.14 -6.12 -14.44
CA GLU A 6 -2.59 -7.41 -14.89
C GLU A 6 -1.26 -7.73 -14.21
N TRP A 7 -1.09 -8.99 -13.81
CA TRP A 7 0.17 -9.49 -13.26
C TRP A 7 1.22 -9.64 -14.36
N LEU A 8 2.41 -9.09 -14.11
CA LEU A 8 3.58 -9.33 -14.94
C LEU A 8 4.58 -10.22 -14.19
N ALA A 9 5.19 -11.16 -14.91
CA ALA A 9 6.29 -11.95 -14.35
C ALA A 9 7.44 -11.02 -13.93
N ALA A 10 8.01 -11.25 -12.75
CA ALA A 10 9.13 -10.46 -12.22
C ALA A 10 10.47 -10.81 -12.90
N THR A 11 10.53 -10.74 -14.24
CA THR A 11 11.78 -10.89 -15.01
C THR A 11 12.73 -9.74 -14.72
N ALA A 12 14.03 -9.89 -15.04
CA ALA A 12 15.00 -8.80 -14.88
C ALA A 12 14.55 -7.52 -15.61
N ALA A 13 14.11 -7.66 -16.87
CA ALA A 13 13.64 -6.53 -17.68
C ALA A 13 12.41 -5.82 -17.09
N ASN A 14 11.44 -6.57 -16.54
CA ASN A 14 10.25 -6.00 -15.92
C ASN A 14 10.60 -5.28 -14.62
N ARG A 15 11.45 -5.87 -13.77
CA ARG A 15 11.92 -5.23 -12.53
C ARG A 15 12.68 -3.94 -12.82
N ASP A 16 13.61 -3.95 -13.78
CA ASP A 16 14.37 -2.75 -14.15
C ASP A 16 13.46 -1.65 -14.68
N SER A 17 12.43 -2.02 -15.44
CA SER A 17 11.43 -1.07 -15.96
C SER A 17 10.57 -0.49 -14.84
N THR A 18 10.14 -1.31 -13.87
CA THR A 18 9.42 -0.85 -12.68
C THR A 18 10.28 0.08 -11.84
N ILE A 19 11.54 -0.28 -11.56
CA ILE A 19 12.47 0.58 -10.80
C ILE A 19 12.62 1.93 -11.49
N ARG A 20 12.91 1.93 -12.81
CA ARG A 20 13.00 3.18 -13.59
C ARG A 20 11.73 4.01 -13.46
N TRP A 21 10.55 3.41 -13.66
CA TRP A 21 9.27 4.11 -13.55
C TRP A 21 9.07 4.74 -12.16
N VAL A 22 9.31 3.99 -11.08
CA VAL A 22 9.18 4.50 -9.70
C VAL A 22 10.17 5.64 -9.44
N THR A 23 11.43 5.51 -9.87
CA THR A 23 12.46 6.54 -9.64
C THR A 23 12.30 7.81 -10.47
N GLN A 24 11.57 7.74 -11.58
CA GLN A 24 11.38 8.87 -12.51
C GLN A 24 10.07 9.62 -12.28
N HIS A 25 9.12 9.05 -11.53
CA HIS A 25 7.93 9.77 -11.11
C HIS A 25 8.24 10.65 -9.91
N GLU A 26 8.17 11.97 -10.10
CA GLU A 26 8.07 12.89 -8.98
C GLU A 26 6.69 12.72 -8.34
N SER A 27 6.65 12.77 -7.00
CA SER A 27 5.40 12.81 -6.25
C SER A 27 4.62 14.03 -6.73
N ASP A 28 3.38 13.85 -7.18
CA ASP A 28 2.49 14.98 -7.50
C ASP A 28 2.04 15.62 -6.17
N PRO A 29 2.53 16.81 -5.80
CA PRO A 29 2.19 17.42 -4.51
C PRO A 29 0.73 17.90 -4.48
N ALA A 30 0.06 17.98 -5.63
CA ALA A 30 -1.36 18.30 -5.74
C ALA A 30 -2.26 17.05 -5.76
N GLY A 31 -1.66 15.86 -5.88
CA GLY A 31 -2.37 14.59 -5.77
C GLY A 31 -2.64 14.25 -4.31
N GLY A 32 -3.91 14.13 -3.92
CA GLY A 32 -4.26 13.53 -2.64
C GLY A 32 -3.76 12.09 -2.55
N SER A 33 -3.63 11.53 -1.34
CA SER A 33 -3.00 10.23 -1.11
C SER A 33 -3.68 9.07 -1.84
N GLY A 34 -4.99 9.17 -2.14
CA GLY A 34 -5.72 8.19 -2.97
C GLY A 34 -5.60 6.74 -2.47
N THR A 35 -5.32 6.56 -1.17
CA THR A 35 -4.80 5.31 -0.62
C THR A 35 -5.85 4.20 -0.66
N TRP A 36 -7.13 4.53 -0.50
CA TRP A 36 -8.22 3.55 -0.59
C TRP A 36 -8.46 3.08 -2.04
N ASP A 37 -8.34 3.96 -3.04
CA ASP A 37 -8.50 3.61 -4.46
C ASP A 37 -7.41 2.64 -4.93
N SER A 38 -6.16 2.90 -4.54
CA SER A 38 -5.03 2.02 -4.87
C SER A 38 -5.12 0.68 -4.15
N MET A 39 -5.53 0.65 -2.88
CA MET A 39 -5.74 -0.60 -2.14
C MET A 39 -6.86 -1.44 -2.77
N ARG A 40 -8.00 -0.83 -3.10
CA ARG A 40 -9.11 -1.49 -3.79
C ARG A 40 -8.65 -2.11 -5.12
N MET A 41 -7.90 -1.36 -5.93
CA MET A 41 -7.34 -1.88 -7.18
C MET A 41 -6.41 -3.06 -6.94
N ALA A 42 -5.51 -2.98 -5.95
CA ALA A 42 -4.59 -4.06 -5.61
C ALA A 42 -5.33 -5.33 -5.18
N LEU A 43 -6.37 -5.21 -4.33
CA LEU A 43 -7.17 -6.34 -3.86
C LEU A 43 -7.96 -7.01 -5.01
N GLN A 44 -8.44 -6.25 -5.99
CA GLN A 44 -9.11 -6.80 -7.18
C GLN A 44 -8.19 -7.70 -8.03
N MET A 45 -6.86 -7.55 -7.90
CA MET A 45 -5.89 -8.42 -8.55
C MET A 45 -5.74 -9.79 -7.85
N ASN A 46 -6.43 -10.02 -6.73
CA ASN A 46 -6.35 -11.21 -5.88
C ASN A 46 -4.90 -11.64 -5.51
N PRO A 47 -4.08 -10.73 -4.95
CA PRO A 47 -2.71 -11.04 -4.56
C PRO A 47 -2.63 -11.99 -3.36
N GLU A 48 -1.52 -12.71 -3.24
CA GLU A 48 -1.20 -13.43 -2.00
C GLU A 48 -0.65 -12.48 -0.92
N ALA A 49 -0.02 -11.37 -1.33
CA ALA A 49 0.54 -10.37 -0.43
C ALA A 49 0.51 -8.96 -1.03
N ILE A 50 0.26 -7.98 -0.16
CA ILE A 50 0.37 -6.54 -0.43
C ILE A 50 1.39 -5.94 0.55
N PHE A 51 2.16 -4.96 0.07
CA PHE A 51 3.02 -4.12 0.90
C PHE A 51 2.61 -2.66 0.72
N LEU A 52 2.01 -2.06 1.75
CA LEU A 52 1.59 -0.66 1.77
C LEU A 52 2.71 0.19 2.39
N LEU A 53 3.33 1.06 1.60
CA LEU A 53 4.34 2.02 2.05
C LEU A 53 3.71 3.41 2.16
N THR A 54 3.85 4.06 3.31
CA THR A 54 3.30 5.41 3.56
C THR A 54 4.09 6.11 4.67
N ASP A 55 4.08 7.44 4.65
CA ASP A 55 4.55 8.27 5.76
C ASP A 55 3.68 8.11 7.01
N GLY A 56 2.46 7.59 6.87
CA GLY A 56 1.54 7.39 7.97
C GLY A 56 0.91 8.69 8.42
N GLU A 57 0.58 9.58 7.49
CA GLU A 57 -0.33 10.70 7.73
C GLU A 57 -1.68 10.39 7.05
N PHE A 58 -2.63 9.92 7.84
CA PHE A 58 -4.01 9.72 7.43
C PHE A 58 -4.90 10.62 8.28
N ASP A 59 -5.87 11.29 7.64
CA ASP A 59 -6.99 11.78 8.44
C ASP A 59 -7.91 10.62 8.85
N SER A 60 -8.80 10.87 9.82
CA SER A 60 -9.68 9.83 10.36
C SER A 60 -10.65 9.25 9.32
N SER A 61 -11.01 10.01 8.28
CA SER A 61 -11.87 9.53 7.20
C SER A 61 -11.12 8.61 6.26
N ASP A 62 -9.89 8.97 5.88
CA ASP A 62 -9.06 8.24 4.94
C ASP A 62 -8.69 6.87 5.47
N ILE A 63 -8.32 6.78 6.75
CA ILE A 63 -8.02 5.49 7.38
C ILE A 63 -9.27 4.61 7.49
N GLY A 64 -10.44 5.21 7.74
CA GLY A 64 -11.72 4.50 7.75
C GLY A 64 -12.04 3.89 6.39
N MET A 65 -11.95 4.70 5.33
CA MET A 65 -12.18 4.25 3.95
C MET A 65 -11.20 3.16 3.52
N LEU A 66 -9.91 3.29 3.89
CA LEU A 66 -8.91 2.25 3.61
C LEU A 66 -9.28 0.92 4.28
N ARG A 67 -9.69 0.95 5.55
CA ARG A 67 -10.09 -0.26 6.28
C ARG A 67 -11.36 -0.88 5.71
N ASP A 68 -12.32 -0.07 5.27
CA ASP A 68 -13.53 -0.55 4.61
C ASP A 68 -13.22 -1.29 3.30
N GLU A 69 -12.35 -0.73 2.46
CA GLU A 69 -11.91 -1.38 1.21
C GLU A 69 -11.17 -2.70 1.48
N ILE A 70 -10.34 -2.75 2.53
CA ILE A 70 -9.67 -3.99 2.96
C ILE A 70 -10.70 -5.03 3.43
N ALA A 71 -11.67 -4.65 4.26
CA ALA A 71 -12.69 -5.56 4.77
C ALA A 71 -13.57 -6.13 3.64
N VAL A 72 -13.87 -5.32 2.63
CA VAL A 72 -14.63 -5.74 1.45
C VAL A 72 -13.81 -6.61 0.51
N GLY A 73 -12.57 -6.22 0.21
CA GLY A 73 -11.71 -6.85 -0.80
C GLY A 73 -10.88 -8.03 -0.31
N ASN A 74 -10.67 -8.18 1.01
CA ASN A 74 -9.88 -9.27 1.60
C ASN A 74 -10.74 -10.21 2.47
N LYS A 75 -11.97 -10.50 2.05
CA LYS A 75 -12.84 -11.45 2.77
C LYS A 75 -12.18 -12.81 2.87
N GLY A 76 -12.12 -13.36 4.09
CA GLY A 76 -11.45 -14.64 4.38
C GLY A 76 -9.95 -14.54 4.61
N LEU A 77 -9.37 -13.33 4.62
CA LEU A 77 -7.97 -13.05 4.98
C LEU A 77 -6.97 -13.84 4.12
N VAL A 78 -7.27 -13.97 2.82
CA VAL A 78 -6.46 -14.72 1.86
C VAL A 78 -5.21 -13.91 1.47
N THR A 79 -5.34 -12.59 1.36
CA THR A 79 -4.22 -11.68 1.10
C THR A 79 -3.54 -11.30 2.41
N LYS A 80 -2.22 -11.43 2.49
CA LYS A 80 -1.43 -10.85 3.59
C LYS A 80 -1.17 -9.37 3.33
N ILE A 81 -1.59 -8.49 4.25
CA ILE A 81 -1.34 -7.04 4.10
C ILE A 81 -0.22 -6.62 5.04
N ASN A 82 0.93 -6.26 4.49
CA ASN A 82 2.07 -5.74 5.22
C ASN A 82 2.09 -4.22 5.12
N THR A 83 2.44 -3.54 6.22
CA THR A 83 2.50 -2.07 6.25
C THR A 83 3.91 -1.61 6.59
N ILE A 84 4.38 -0.59 5.86
CA ILE A 84 5.71 -0.02 6.01
C ILE A 84 5.54 1.49 6.23
N ALA A 85 5.94 1.97 7.41
CA ALA A 85 5.87 3.38 7.78
C ALA A 85 7.26 4.02 7.75
N PHE A 86 7.40 5.25 7.23
CA PHE A 86 8.70 5.92 7.16
C PHE A 86 8.81 7.32 7.77
N ALA A 87 7.71 7.94 8.22
CA ALA A 87 7.75 9.30 8.78
C ALA A 87 7.01 9.46 10.12
N SER A 88 5.68 9.55 10.14
CA SER A 88 4.91 9.96 11.31
C SER A 88 4.81 8.87 12.38
N GLU A 89 4.82 9.28 13.65
CA GLU A 89 4.48 8.44 14.81
C GLU A 89 2.95 8.38 15.04
N SER A 90 2.17 9.32 14.49
CA SER A 90 0.74 9.47 14.81
C SER A 90 -0.12 8.30 14.35
N ASP A 91 0.11 7.75 13.14
CA ASP A 91 -0.71 6.66 12.59
C ASP A 91 -0.03 5.29 12.61
N VAL A 92 1.05 5.17 13.40
CA VAL A 92 1.73 3.89 13.65
C VAL A 92 0.75 2.82 14.14
N GLN A 93 -0.18 3.19 15.02
CA GLN A 93 -1.16 2.26 15.58
C GLN A 93 -2.12 1.74 14.52
N SER A 94 -2.59 2.60 13.62
CA SER A 94 -3.50 2.24 12.54
C SER A 94 -2.84 1.30 11.54
N LEU A 95 -1.59 1.59 11.14
CA LEU A 95 -0.82 0.73 10.24
C LEU A 95 -0.46 -0.62 10.87
N GLN A 96 -0.15 -0.63 12.17
CA GLN A 96 0.04 -1.87 12.93
C GLN A 96 -1.23 -2.71 12.97
N ALA A 97 -2.38 -2.10 13.28
CA ALA A 97 -3.67 -2.77 13.33
C ALA A 97 -4.02 -3.39 11.97
N ILE A 98 -3.89 -2.62 10.88
CA ILE A 98 -4.14 -3.12 9.52
C ILE A 98 -3.31 -4.38 9.22
N ALA A 99 -2.01 -4.35 9.53
CA ALA A 99 -1.15 -5.51 9.27
C ALA A 99 -1.54 -6.72 10.13
N GLN A 100 -1.77 -6.52 11.43
CA GLN A 100 -2.12 -7.59 12.36
C GLN A 100 -3.46 -8.24 12.01
N GLU A 101 -4.47 -7.44 11.66
CA GLU A 101 -5.80 -7.92 11.28
C GLU A 101 -5.80 -8.70 9.96
N ASN A 102 -4.77 -8.54 9.13
CA ASN A 102 -4.66 -9.14 7.81
C ASN A 102 -3.45 -10.09 7.67
N ASN A 103 -3.05 -10.75 8.76
CA ASN A 103 -1.98 -11.77 8.77
C ASN A 103 -0.64 -11.30 8.18
N GLY A 104 -0.36 -9.99 8.23
CA GLY A 104 0.88 -9.39 7.74
C GLY A 104 1.74 -8.82 8.85
N PHE A 105 2.79 -8.11 8.44
CA PHE A 105 3.76 -7.49 9.34
C PHE A 105 3.81 -5.98 9.16
N TYR A 106 3.91 -5.29 10.28
CA TYR A 106 4.24 -3.87 10.31
C TYR A 106 5.76 -3.68 10.43
N ARG A 107 6.31 -2.75 9.65
CA ARG A 107 7.71 -2.31 9.78
C ARG A 107 7.81 -0.79 9.73
N ARG A 108 8.46 -0.21 10.73
CA ARG A 108 8.93 1.18 10.66
C ARG A 108 10.33 1.20 10.01
N VAL A 109 10.54 2.10 9.06
CA VAL A 109 11.82 2.33 8.40
C VAL A 109 12.25 3.75 8.69
N THR A 110 13.35 3.93 9.41
CA THR A 110 13.90 5.26 9.66
C THR A 110 14.64 5.74 8.42
N ILE A 111 14.23 6.89 7.88
CA ILE A 111 15.02 7.57 6.84
C ILE A 111 16.21 8.21 7.56
N THR A 112 17.41 7.72 7.29
CA THR A 112 18.64 8.40 7.71
C THR A 112 18.96 9.44 6.63
N PRO A 113 19.09 10.73 6.96
CA PRO A 113 19.40 11.77 5.99
C PRO A 113 20.76 11.59 5.33
#